data_AF-A0A4U1A8W8-F1
#
_entry.id   AF-A0A4U1A8W8-F1
#
_cell.length_a   1.000
_cell.length_b   1.000
_cell.length_c   1.000
_cell.angle_alpha   90.00
_cell.angle_beta   90.00
_cell.angle_gamma   90.00
#
_symmetry.space_group_name_H-M   'P 1'
#
loop_
_entity.id
_entity.type
_entity.pdbx_description
1 polymer ?
#
loop_
_entity_poly.entity_id
_entity_poly.type
_entity_poly.pdbx_seq_one_letter_code
_entity_poly.pdbx_strand_id
1 'polypeptide(L)'
;MDQKQIAKQMIQFNKTAFDSSFSAMTMVYEQNEKMFETFLTQAPGLPEEGKKAVKDWMSAYRTGCNDFKKLVDDNYAKVEEYFNKE
;
A
#
# COMPACT_ATOMS: atom_id res chain seq x y z
N MET A 1 -23.47 -1.01 -25.86
CA MET A 1 -22.86 -0.27 -24.74
C MET A 1 -21.92 0.75 -25.35
N ASP A 2 -21.96 1.98 -24.88
CA ASP A 2 -21.01 3.02 -25.26
C ASP A 2 -19.59 2.60 -24.83
N GLN A 3 -18.61 2.73 -25.73
CA GLN A 3 -17.21 2.36 -25.45
C GLN A 3 -16.68 3.10 -24.21
N LYS A 4 -17.13 4.33 -23.99
CA LYS A 4 -16.79 5.12 -22.81
C LYS A 4 -17.32 4.51 -21.51
N GLN A 5 -18.54 3.97 -21.54
CA GLN A 5 -19.15 3.29 -20.38
C GLN A 5 -18.40 1.99 -20.04
N ILE A 6 -17.98 1.23 -21.06
CA ILE A 6 -17.15 0.02 -20.86
C ILE A 6 -15.80 0.41 -20.25
N ALA A 7 -15.14 1.45 -20.77
CA ALA A 7 -13.87 1.95 -20.22
C ALA A 7 -13.99 2.38 -18.75
N LYS A 8 -15.04 3.14 -18.40
CA LYS A 8 -15.32 3.55 -17.02
C LYS A 8 -15.49 2.36 -16.09
N GLN A 9 -16.27 1.36 -16.49
CA GLN A 9 -16.48 0.14 -15.70
C GLN A 9 -15.19 -0.65 -15.50
N MET A 10 -14.36 -0.79 -16.55
CA MET A 10 -13.06 -1.47 -16.44
C MET A 10 -12.13 -0.74 -15.46
N ILE A 11 -12.07 0.59 -15.50
CA ILE A 11 -11.24 1.37 -14.59
C ILE A 11 -11.70 1.22 -13.14
N GLN A 12 -13.02 1.28 -12.89
CA GLN A 12 -13.59 1.07 -11.56
C GLN A 12 -13.32 -0.34 -11.02
N PHE A 13 -13.37 -1.35 -11.89
CA PHE A 13 -13.00 -2.72 -11.54
C PHE A 13 -11.52 -2.81 -11.15
N ASN A 14 -10.62 -2.24 -11.95
CA ASN A 14 -9.19 -2.23 -11.65
C ASN A 14 -8.88 -1.50 -10.33
N LYS A 15 -9.55 -0.37 -10.06
CA LYS A 15 -9.43 0.34 -8.78
C LYS A 15 -9.84 -0.54 -7.61
N THR A 16 -11.01 -1.17 -7.70
CA THR A 16 -11.53 -2.05 -6.64
C THR A 16 -10.61 -3.24 -6.38
N ALA A 17 -10.11 -3.86 -7.46
CA ALA A 17 -9.15 -4.96 -7.36
C ALA A 17 -7.86 -4.51 -6.67
N PHE A 18 -7.31 -3.36 -7.09
CA PHE A 18 -6.12 -2.77 -6.47
C PHE A 18 -6.34 -2.46 -4.98
N ASP A 19 -7.44 -1.78 -4.62
CA ASP A 19 -7.77 -1.43 -3.23
C ASP A 19 -7.87 -2.67 -2.35
N SER A 20 -8.50 -3.73 -2.85
CA SER A 20 -8.65 -5.00 -2.15
C SER A 20 -7.31 -5.71 -1.96
N SER A 21 -6.51 -5.82 -3.03
CA SER A 21 -5.19 -6.46 -2.98
C SER A 21 -4.20 -5.69 -2.10
N PHE A 22 -4.20 -4.36 -2.18
CA PHE A 22 -3.36 -3.51 -1.33
C PHE A 22 -3.73 -3.68 0.14
N SER A 23 -5.03 -3.65 0.47
CA SER A 23 -5.50 -3.87 1.84
C SER A 23 -5.10 -5.24 2.38
N ALA A 24 -5.26 -6.30 1.59
CA ALA A 24 -4.84 -7.65 1.96
C ALA A 24 -3.32 -7.73 2.22
N MET A 25 -2.52 -7.12 1.36
CA MET A 25 -1.07 -7.07 1.52
C MET A 25 -0.65 -6.28 2.76
N THR A 26 -1.28 -5.13 3.02
CA THR A 26 -1.03 -4.32 4.22
C THR A 26 -1.33 -5.09 5.50
N MET A 27 -2.44 -5.84 5.57
CA MET A 27 -2.74 -6.67 6.74
C MET A 27 -1.66 -7.74 7.00
N VAL A 28 -1.20 -8.42 5.95
CA VAL A 28 -0.11 -9.42 6.06
C VAL A 28 1.19 -8.76 6.50
N TYR A 29 1.51 -7.60 5.94
CA TYR A 29 2.70 -6.84 6.30
C TYR A 29 2.68 -6.40 7.77
N GLU A 30 1.59 -5.79 8.25
CA GLU A 30 1.45 -5.35 9.64
C GLU A 30 1.56 -6.50 10.64
N GLN A 31 1.05 -7.68 10.29
CA GLN A 31 1.18 -8.87 11.12
C GLN A 31 2.64 -9.37 11.17
N ASN A 32 3.34 -9.37 10.03
CA ASN A 32 4.75 -9.73 9.97
C ASN A 32 5.65 -8.72 10.70
N GLU A 33 5.35 -7.42 10.60
CA GLU A 33 6.10 -6.37 11.29
C GLU A 33 6.07 -6.57 12.81
N LYS A 34 4.89 -6.85 13.39
CA LYS A 34 4.76 -7.16 14.83
C LYS A 34 5.56 -8.40 15.25
N MET A 35 5.51 -9.46 14.45
CA MET A 35 6.29 -10.68 14.70
C MET A 35 7.79 -10.37 14.68
N PHE A 36 8.22 -9.58 13.71
CA PHE A 36 9.62 -9.23 13.53
C PHE A 36 10.13 -8.24 14.58
N GLU A 37 9.33 -7.26 15.03
CA GLU A 37 9.66 -6.42 16.19
C GLU A 37 9.85 -7.26 17.46
N THR A 38 8.99 -8.26 17.67
CA THR A 38 9.11 -9.20 18.80
C THR A 38 10.43 -9.99 18.70
N PHE A 39 10.76 -10.49 17.52
CA PHE A 39 12.02 -11.19 17.26
C PHE A 39 13.25 -10.31 17.52
N LEU A 40 13.26 -9.07 17.01
CA LEU A 40 14.37 -8.13 17.21
C LEU A 40 14.58 -7.76 18.68
N THR A 41 13.49 -7.68 19.46
CA THR A 41 13.55 -7.39 20.89
C THR A 41 14.18 -8.54 21.68
N GLN A 42 13.92 -9.78 21.26
CA GLN A 42 14.43 -11.00 21.90
C GLN A 42 15.79 -11.45 21.36
N ALA A 43 16.28 -10.85 20.27
CA ALA A 43 17.54 -11.22 19.63
C ALA A 43 18.76 -10.86 20.52
N PRO A 44 19.44 -11.84 21.16
CA PRO A 44 20.51 -11.55 22.11
C PRO A 44 21.80 -11.03 21.44
N GLY A 45 21.96 -11.28 20.14
CA GLY A 45 23.17 -10.97 19.37
C GLY A 45 23.10 -9.71 18.51
N LEU A 46 22.00 -8.95 18.54
CA LEU A 46 21.85 -7.76 17.71
C LEU A 46 22.14 -6.48 18.52
N PRO A 47 23.17 -5.69 18.16
CA PRO A 47 23.43 -4.41 18.80
C PRO A 47 22.26 -3.42 18.64
N GLU A 48 22.12 -2.45 19.55
CA GLU A 48 21.04 -1.45 19.51
C GLU A 48 21.01 -0.65 18.21
N GLU A 49 22.17 -0.35 17.63
CA GLU A 49 22.24 0.33 16.33
C GLU A 49 21.66 -0.52 15.19
N GLY A 50 21.89 -1.83 15.22
CA GLY A 50 21.27 -2.78 14.28
C GLY A 50 19.75 -2.84 14.45
N LYS A 51 19.26 -2.89 15.69
CA LYS A 51 17.82 -2.81 15.98
C LYS A 51 17.20 -1.52 15.45
N LYS A 52 17.89 -0.38 15.63
CA LYS A 52 17.45 0.92 15.13
C LYS A 52 17.41 0.95 13.61
N ALA A 53 18.48 0.52 12.93
CA ALA A 53 18.55 0.50 11.47
C ALA A 53 17.40 -0.32 10.85
N VAL A 54 17.08 -1.45 11.45
CA VAL A 54 15.97 -2.30 11.01
C VAL A 54 14.60 -1.63 11.23
N LYS A 55 14.38 -0.98 12.38
CA LYS A 55 13.15 -0.20 12.64
C LYS A 55 12.99 0.96 11.66
N ASP A 56 14.06 1.70 11.40
CA ASP A 56 14.05 2.81 10.45
C ASP A 56 13.72 2.31 9.03
N TRP A 57 14.29 1.17 8.64
CA TRP A 57 13.99 0.53 7.34
C TRP A 57 12.52 0.12 7.21
N MET A 58 11.94 -0.52 8.23
CA MET A 58 10.51 -0.87 8.24
C MET A 58 9.62 0.36 8.15
N SER A 59 9.94 1.42 8.91
CA SER A 59 9.21 2.67 8.85
C SER A 59 9.29 3.32 7.47
N ALA A 60 10.46 3.33 6.84
CA ALA A 60 10.64 3.87 5.50
C ALA A 60 9.86 3.07 4.45
N TYR A 61 9.86 1.74 4.56
CA TYR A 61 9.08 0.85 3.69
C TYR A 61 7.58 1.13 3.82
N ARG A 62 7.05 1.22 5.05
CA ARG A 62 5.65 1.57 5.32
C ARG A 62 5.27 2.91 4.69
N THR A 63 6.10 3.93 4.88
CA THR A 63 5.88 5.25 4.25
C THR A 63 5.82 5.14 2.73
N GLY A 64 6.76 4.44 2.11
CA GLY A 64 6.77 4.22 0.66
C GLY A 64 5.51 3.52 0.14
N CYS A 65 5.01 2.50 0.86
CA CYS A 65 3.74 1.84 0.51
C CYS A 65 2.55 2.79 0.59
N ASN A 66 2.48 3.62 1.64
CA ASN A 66 1.41 4.61 1.81
C ASN A 66 1.45 5.69 0.73
N ASP A 67 2.63 6.19 0.39
CA ASP A 67 2.82 7.17 -0.67
C ASP A 67 2.43 6.60 -2.04
N PHE A 68 2.78 5.34 -2.30
CA PHE A 68 2.33 4.64 -3.51
C PHE A 68 0.81 4.49 -3.57
N LYS A 69 0.17 4.09 -2.46
CA LYS A 69 -1.30 4.00 -2.39
C LYS A 69 -1.95 5.34 -2.69
N LYS A 70 -1.45 6.41 -2.06
CA LYS A 70 -1.93 7.77 -2.26
C LYS A 70 -1.78 8.20 -3.72
N LEU A 71 -0.62 7.94 -4.34
CA LEU A 71 -0.40 8.24 -5.76
C LEU A 71 -1.41 7.52 -6.67
N VAL A 72 -1.69 6.25 -6.38
CA VAL A 72 -2.69 5.48 -7.14
C VAL A 72 -4.09 6.05 -6.95
N ASP A 73 -4.48 6.38 -5.71
CA ASP A 73 -5.78 6.98 -5.39
C ASP A 73 -5.98 8.33 -6.09
N ASP A 74 -4.97 9.21 -6.01
CA ASP A 74 -4.99 10.52 -6.65
C ASP A 74 -5.13 10.39 -8.19
N ASN A 75 -4.50 9.38 -8.79
CA ASN A 75 -4.60 9.14 -10.23
C ASN A 75 -5.96 8.56 -10.64
N TYR A 76 -6.52 7.63 -9.87
CA TYR A 76 -7.87 7.14 -10.12
C TYR A 76 -8.91 8.26 -9.97
N ALA A 77 -8.77 9.15 -8.97
CA ALA A 77 -9.65 10.29 -8.79
C ALA A 77 -9.64 11.22 -10.01
N LYS A 78 -8.45 11.53 -10.57
CA LYS A 78 -8.33 12.33 -11.81
C LYS A 78 -9.03 11.67 -13.00
N VAL A 79 -8.89 10.35 -13.12
CA VAL A 79 -9.54 9.59 -14.19
C VAL A 79 -11.06 9.62 -14.01
N GLU A 80 -11.57 9.41 -12.80
CA GLU A 80 -13.00 9.52 -12.49
C GLU A 80 -13.55 10.91 -12.80
N GLU A 81 -12.81 11.98 -12.45
CA GLU A 81 -13.18 13.34 -12.81
C GLU A 81 -13.28 13.53 -14.33
N TYR A 82 -12.34 13.00 -15.11
CA TYR A 82 -12.39 13.06 -16.57
C TYR A 82 -13.67 12.43 -17.12
N PHE A 83 -14.05 11.25 -16.63
CA PHE A 83 -15.28 10.56 -17.04
C PHE A 83 -16.57 11.16 -16.47
N ASN A 84 -16.50 12.09 -15.51
CA ASN A 84 -17.67 12.75 -14.91
C ASN A 84 -17.88 14.19 -15.44
N LYS A 85 -16.84 14.83 -16.01
CA LYS A 85 -16.91 16.18 -16.61
C LYS A 85 -17.45 16.19 -18.05
N GLU A 86 -17.60 15.02 -18.66
CA GLU A 86 -18.16 14.80 -20.00
C GLU A 86 -19.41 13.92 -19.92
#